data_AF-A0A2V7L1A8-F1
#
_entry.id   AF-A0A2V7L1A8-F1
#
_cell.length_a   1.000
_cell.length_b   1.000
_cell.length_c   1.000
_cell.angle_alpha   90.00
_cell.angle_beta   90.00
_cell.angle_gamma   90.00
#
_symmetry.space_group_name_H-M   'P 1'
#
loop_
_entity.id
_entity.type
_entity.pdbx_description
1 polymer ?
#
loop_
_entity_poly.entity_id
_entity_poly.type
_entity_poly.pdbx_seq_one_letter_code
_entity_poly.pdbx_strand_id
1 'polypeptide(L)'
;MIATTSSGRRFAVLARYLLRGRSGAETERVAWTAGRNLGLDDPELAAVLMQATADENPRVEVPVYHVTINFDPNDPVTPAEMQVVADRVLRDLGLAEHQALMVAHHDRAHPHVHVMVNRVHPETGVAWERWQDRPRIERTLRELERELGLREVAGRLYQLEGQAAPEPALLTSGERRQAERTGEPAFPDRVRAHLSELRAARSWTELEEQLAAHGLRLERKGQGLVITDGTHQVKASRVARDLSLRRLEERFRAPYPGREAEQARREPPSRDVGQLQGALAEYERVAALERERDRATKELYAAQARRSNLDHAITAVQAAEKDFDRALARVYRDPPAAREQFRNAVAHAGPERAAEWLNTELERFGALRTVDRPRALGLGVRHDDAPARLEARRAAASGRALAEA
;
A
#
# COMPACT_ATOMS: atom_id res chain seq x y z
N MET A 1 -0.86 -17.06 -6.69
CA MET A 1 -1.21 -15.68 -6.27
C MET A 1 -2.25 -15.02 -7.19
N ILE A 2 -3.16 -14.21 -6.65
CA ILE A 2 -4.13 -13.39 -7.42
C ILE A 2 -4.23 -12.00 -6.78
N ALA A 3 -4.17 -10.95 -7.60
CA ALA A 3 -4.34 -9.57 -7.11
C ALA A 3 -5.62 -8.89 -7.60
N THR A 4 -6.16 -8.00 -6.76
CA THR A 4 -7.25 -7.09 -7.11
C THR A 4 -6.90 -5.67 -6.77
N THR A 5 -7.35 -4.71 -7.59
CA THR A 5 -7.03 -3.29 -7.43
C THR A 5 -8.28 -2.42 -7.37
N SER A 6 -8.22 -1.36 -6.56
CA SER A 6 -9.28 -0.36 -6.41
C SER A 6 -8.69 1.02 -6.08
N SER A 7 -9.52 2.06 -6.15
CA SER A 7 -9.12 3.43 -5.78
C SER A 7 -10.15 4.05 -4.84
N GLY A 8 -9.70 4.99 -4.02
CA GLY A 8 -10.52 5.65 -3.02
C GLY A 8 -10.16 7.12 -2.83
N ARG A 9 -11.06 7.85 -2.14
CA ARG A 9 -10.91 9.28 -1.87
C ARG A 9 -10.30 9.60 -0.51
N ARG A 10 -10.41 8.69 0.46
CA ARG A 10 -10.08 8.96 1.87
C ARG A 10 -9.25 7.81 2.44
N PHE A 11 -8.02 8.09 2.87
CA PHE A 11 -7.16 7.09 3.50
C PHE A 11 -7.75 6.56 4.80
N ALA A 12 -8.32 7.44 5.63
CA ALA A 12 -8.91 7.06 6.92
C ALA A 12 -10.03 6.01 6.81
N VAL A 13 -10.82 6.05 5.72
CA VAL A 13 -11.87 5.05 5.47
C VAL A 13 -11.26 3.69 5.18
N LEU A 14 -10.19 3.64 4.36
CA LEU A 14 -9.51 2.40 4.04
C LEU A 14 -8.76 1.86 5.26
N ALA A 15 -8.00 2.67 5.98
CA ALA A 15 -7.29 2.25 7.19
C ALA A 15 -8.24 1.63 8.24
N ARG A 16 -9.38 2.29 8.50
CA ARG A 16 -10.40 1.74 9.42
C ARG A 16 -10.95 0.40 8.94
N TYR A 17 -11.21 0.27 7.63
CA TYR A 17 -11.64 -0.99 7.03
C TYR A 17 -10.57 -2.08 7.17
N LEU A 18 -9.29 -1.76 6.98
CA LEU A 18 -8.18 -2.70 7.13
C LEU A 18 -7.99 -3.16 8.57
N LEU A 19 -8.25 -2.27 9.54
CA LEU A 19 -8.10 -2.59 10.97
C LEU A 19 -9.30 -3.36 11.54
N ARG A 20 -10.52 -2.93 11.23
CA ARG A 20 -11.72 -3.35 11.97
C ARG A 20 -12.76 -4.04 11.08
N GLY A 21 -12.42 -4.27 9.82
CA GLY A 21 -13.36 -4.76 8.83
C GLY A 21 -14.49 -3.77 8.55
N ARG A 22 -15.59 -4.28 8.02
CA ARG A 22 -16.72 -3.44 7.59
C ARG A 22 -17.70 -3.13 8.72
N SER A 23 -17.83 -4.04 9.67
CA SER A 23 -18.74 -3.95 10.83
C SER A 23 -18.11 -3.25 12.04
N GLY A 24 -16.77 -3.17 12.07
CA GLY A 24 -16.02 -2.65 13.22
C GLY A 24 -15.76 -3.69 14.33
N ALA A 25 -16.31 -4.91 14.19
CA ALA A 25 -16.23 -5.97 15.20
C ALA A 25 -15.01 -6.89 15.04
N GLU A 26 -14.29 -6.80 13.92
CA GLU A 26 -13.18 -7.68 13.57
C GLU A 26 -11.86 -7.07 14.04
N THR A 27 -11.70 -6.89 15.36
CA THR A 27 -10.56 -6.16 15.95
C THR A 27 -9.25 -6.93 15.97
N GLU A 28 -9.29 -8.25 15.84
CA GLU A 28 -8.11 -9.14 15.88
C GLU A 28 -7.74 -9.70 14.50
N ARG A 29 -8.22 -9.11 13.39
CA ARG A 29 -7.96 -9.66 12.04
C ARG A 29 -6.53 -9.46 11.52
N VAL A 30 -5.79 -8.50 12.09
CA VAL A 30 -4.50 -8.05 11.58
C VAL A 30 -3.39 -8.96 12.07
N ALA A 31 -2.66 -9.57 11.15
CA ALA A 31 -1.50 -10.39 11.47
C ALA A 31 -0.23 -9.55 11.66
N TRP A 32 0.00 -8.60 10.76
CA TRP A 32 1.12 -7.67 10.81
C TRP A 32 0.86 -6.47 9.90
N THR A 33 1.59 -5.38 10.16
CA THR A 33 1.62 -4.17 9.32
C THR A 33 3.05 -3.81 8.98
N ALA A 34 3.24 -3.13 7.84
CA ALA A 34 4.54 -2.62 7.43
C ALA A 34 4.39 -1.38 6.54
N GLY A 35 5.04 -0.28 6.91
CA GLY A 35 5.08 0.97 6.16
C GLY A 35 6.25 1.01 5.18
N ARG A 36 6.08 1.77 4.10
CA ARG A 36 7.12 2.19 3.15
C ARG A 36 7.01 3.68 2.96
N ASN A 37 8.14 4.39 3.09
CA ASN A 37 8.20 5.85 2.97
C ASN A 37 7.26 6.59 3.94
N LEU A 38 6.91 5.96 5.08
CA LEU A 38 6.03 6.49 6.13
C LEU A 38 6.76 6.71 7.47
N GLY A 39 7.80 5.94 7.76
CA GLY A 39 8.50 5.95 9.05
C GLY A 39 7.67 5.36 10.22
N LEU A 40 6.55 4.71 9.91
CA LEU A 40 5.66 4.06 10.88
C LEU A 40 4.84 2.94 10.22
N ASP A 41 4.31 2.05 11.07
CA ASP A 41 3.51 0.89 10.66
C ASP A 41 2.06 0.95 11.18
N ASP A 42 1.67 2.01 11.89
CA ASP A 42 0.32 2.18 12.42
C ASP A 42 -0.66 2.63 11.31
N PRO A 43 -1.78 1.90 11.05
CA PRO A 43 -2.66 2.24 9.94
C PRO A 43 -3.44 3.56 10.09
N GLU A 44 -3.81 3.96 11.30
CA GLU A 44 -4.58 5.20 11.52
C GLU A 44 -3.65 6.42 11.32
N LEU A 45 -2.44 6.37 11.87
CA LEU A 45 -1.40 7.38 11.67
C LEU A 45 -0.93 7.44 10.22
N ALA A 46 -0.73 6.29 9.57
CA ALA A 46 -0.39 6.22 8.15
C ALA A 46 -1.44 6.93 7.30
N ALA A 47 -2.72 6.70 7.58
CA ALA A 47 -3.79 7.38 6.85
C ALA A 47 -3.75 8.90 7.01
N VAL A 48 -3.38 9.40 8.18
CA VAL A 48 -3.22 10.85 8.41
C VAL A 48 -2.05 11.40 7.61
N LEU A 49 -0.88 10.76 7.68
CA LEU A 49 0.31 11.18 6.91
C LEU A 49 0.06 11.15 5.40
N MET A 50 -0.55 10.08 4.91
CA MET A 50 -0.85 9.93 3.48
C MET A 50 -1.89 10.96 3.01
N GLN A 51 -2.88 11.27 3.84
CA GLN A 51 -3.81 12.35 3.52
C GLN A 51 -3.08 13.70 3.48
N ALA A 52 -2.20 13.97 4.44
CA ALA A 52 -1.44 15.21 4.49
C ALA A 52 -0.59 15.43 3.22
N THR A 53 0.08 14.39 2.73
CA THR A 53 0.83 14.42 1.47
C THR A 53 -0.09 14.56 0.26
N ALA A 54 -1.24 13.87 0.23
CA ALA A 54 -2.19 14.01 -0.87
C ALA A 54 -2.77 15.44 -0.97
N ASP A 55 -2.97 16.11 0.16
CA ASP A 55 -3.49 17.49 0.22
C ASP A 55 -2.52 18.52 -0.40
N GLU A 56 -1.24 18.19 -0.58
CA GLU A 56 -0.27 19.04 -1.30
C GLU A 56 -0.63 19.18 -2.79
N ASN A 57 -1.39 18.24 -3.34
CA ASN A 57 -1.95 18.33 -4.68
C ASN A 57 -3.48 18.16 -4.67
N PRO A 58 -4.24 19.22 -4.34
CA PRO A 58 -5.69 19.14 -4.16
C PRO A 58 -6.46 18.83 -5.45
N ARG A 59 -5.80 18.83 -6.62
CA ARG A 59 -6.40 18.41 -7.90
C ARG A 59 -6.62 16.89 -7.97
N VAL A 60 -5.99 16.12 -7.07
CA VAL A 60 -6.07 14.66 -7.05
C VAL A 60 -7.22 14.22 -6.15
N GLU A 61 -8.44 14.16 -6.70
CA GLU A 61 -9.65 13.81 -5.93
C GLU A 61 -9.68 12.35 -5.41
N VAL A 62 -8.87 11.47 -6.00
CA VAL A 62 -8.84 10.03 -5.71
C VAL A 62 -7.39 9.59 -5.44
N PRO A 63 -6.80 10.03 -4.31
CA PRO A 63 -5.37 9.81 -4.04
C PRO A 63 -5.06 8.39 -3.56
N VAL A 64 -6.06 7.63 -3.10
CA VAL A 64 -5.85 6.29 -2.55
C VAL A 64 -5.82 5.26 -3.68
N TYR A 65 -4.75 4.48 -3.74
CA TYR A 65 -4.68 3.25 -4.53
C TYR A 65 -4.57 2.05 -3.60
N HIS A 66 -5.38 1.02 -3.84
CA HIS A 66 -5.45 -0.15 -2.97
C HIS A 66 -5.28 -1.42 -3.79
N VAL A 67 -4.28 -2.22 -3.41
CA VAL A 67 -3.99 -3.53 -3.98
C VAL A 67 -4.24 -4.58 -2.91
N THR A 68 -4.88 -5.68 -3.26
CA THR A 68 -4.95 -6.88 -2.40
C THR A 68 -4.28 -8.01 -3.15
N ILE A 69 -3.34 -8.70 -2.51
CA ILE A 69 -2.64 -9.86 -3.05
C ILE A 69 -3.04 -11.07 -2.22
N ASN A 70 -3.62 -12.08 -2.86
CA ASN A 70 -4.08 -13.31 -2.24
C ASN A 70 -3.15 -14.45 -2.66
N PHE A 71 -2.70 -15.24 -1.70
CA PHE A 71 -1.85 -16.40 -1.91
C PHE A 71 -2.69 -17.67 -1.97
N ASP A 72 -2.14 -18.76 -2.53
CA ASP A 72 -2.84 -20.05 -2.47
C ASP A 72 -2.94 -20.51 -1.00
N PRO A 73 -4.08 -21.05 -0.54
CA PRO A 73 -4.23 -21.54 0.83
C PRO A 73 -3.19 -22.57 1.27
N ASN A 74 -2.60 -23.27 0.30
CA ASN A 74 -1.65 -24.35 0.55
C ASN A 74 -0.18 -23.93 0.33
N ASP A 75 0.07 -22.67 -0.06
CA ASP A 75 1.42 -22.14 -0.17
C ASP A 75 1.89 -21.64 1.21
N PRO A 76 3.01 -22.15 1.77
CA PRO A 76 3.49 -21.76 3.09
C PRO A 76 4.26 -20.43 3.02
N VAL A 77 3.54 -19.32 2.81
CA VAL A 77 4.16 -17.99 2.70
C VAL A 77 4.43 -17.35 4.06
N THR A 78 5.64 -16.86 4.24
CA THR A 78 6.07 -16.13 5.43
C THR A 78 5.76 -14.62 5.32
N PRO A 79 5.66 -13.88 6.43
CA PRO A 79 5.52 -12.42 6.40
C PRO A 79 6.60 -11.70 5.58
N ALA A 80 7.84 -12.21 5.58
CA ALA A 80 8.94 -11.66 4.79
C ALA A 80 8.71 -11.84 3.28
N GLU A 81 8.29 -13.03 2.85
CA GLU A 81 7.97 -13.28 1.43
C GLU A 81 6.77 -12.46 0.96
N MET A 82 5.74 -12.32 1.79
CA MET A 82 4.58 -11.47 1.48
C MET A 82 5.00 -10.01 1.27
N GLN A 83 5.94 -9.50 2.08
CA GLN A 83 6.51 -8.16 1.92
C GLN A 83 7.34 -8.06 0.64
N VAL A 84 8.21 -9.03 0.33
CA VAL A 84 8.98 -9.08 -0.92
C VAL A 84 8.06 -9.02 -2.14
N VAL A 85 6.97 -9.79 -2.13
CA VAL A 85 5.97 -9.78 -3.20
C VAL A 85 5.32 -8.40 -3.33
N ALA A 86 4.86 -7.81 -2.22
CA ALA A 86 4.23 -6.49 -2.24
C ALA A 86 5.21 -5.40 -2.71
N ASP A 87 6.45 -5.40 -2.22
CA ASP A 87 7.50 -4.45 -2.60
C ASP A 87 7.87 -4.57 -4.08
N ARG A 88 7.96 -5.79 -4.62
CA ARG A 88 8.23 -5.99 -6.05
C ARG A 88 7.06 -5.52 -6.91
N VAL A 89 5.81 -5.77 -6.49
CA VAL A 89 4.62 -5.21 -7.16
C VAL A 89 4.66 -3.67 -7.17
N LEU A 90 4.99 -3.02 -6.05
CA LEU A 90 5.09 -1.56 -6.01
C LEU A 90 6.20 -1.05 -6.94
N ARG A 91 7.38 -1.69 -6.91
CA ARG A 91 8.51 -1.33 -7.79
C ARG A 91 8.16 -1.43 -9.26
N ASP A 92 7.58 -2.55 -9.69
CA ASP A 92 7.25 -2.81 -11.09
C ASP A 92 6.10 -1.92 -11.58
N LEU A 93 5.32 -1.34 -10.67
CA LEU A 93 4.32 -0.30 -10.97
C LEU A 93 4.90 1.12 -11.02
N GLY A 94 6.13 1.33 -10.56
CA GLY A 94 6.74 2.66 -10.41
C GLY A 94 6.26 3.40 -9.15
N LEU A 95 5.93 2.66 -8.10
CA LEU A 95 5.41 3.14 -6.82
C LEU A 95 6.41 2.93 -5.65
N ALA A 96 7.67 2.57 -5.94
CA ALA A 96 8.66 2.26 -4.90
C ALA A 96 8.93 3.42 -3.92
N GLU A 97 8.87 4.66 -4.40
CA GLU A 97 9.11 5.87 -3.60
C GLU A 97 7.82 6.51 -3.09
N HIS A 98 6.66 5.92 -3.39
CA HIS A 98 5.38 6.38 -2.86
C HIS A 98 5.17 5.89 -1.43
N GLN A 99 4.41 6.65 -0.65
CA GLN A 99 3.94 6.18 0.65
C GLN A 99 3.06 4.94 0.46
N ALA A 100 3.36 3.86 1.17
CA ALA A 100 2.55 2.66 1.16
C ALA A 100 2.47 2.03 2.56
N LEU A 101 1.31 1.47 2.90
CA LEU A 101 1.08 0.68 4.10
C LEU A 101 0.58 -0.70 3.69
N MET A 102 1.30 -1.72 4.12
CA MET A 102 0.93 -3.12 4.01
C MET A 102 0.21 -3.57 5.28
N VAL A 103 -0.89 -4.29 5.14
CA VAL A 103 -1.67 -4.88 6.23
C VAL A 103 -2.03 -6.30 5.83
N ALA A 104 -1.42 -7.29 6.49
CA ALA A 104 -1.80 -8.67 6.30
C ALA A 104 -2.88 -9.08 7.29
N HIS A 105 -3.80 -9.93 6.83
CA HIS A 105 -4.86 -10.48 7.67
C HIS A 105 -4.72 -11.99 7.82
N HIS A 106 -5.28 -12.51 8.91
CA HIS A 106 -5.37 -13.94 9.21
C HIS A 106 -6.82 -14.40 9.42
N ASP A 107 -7.79 -13.61 8.94
CA ASP A 107 -9.23 -13.82 9.09
C ASP A 107 -9.84 -14.71 8.00
N ARG A 108 -9.03 -15.25 7.07
CA ARG A 108 -9.48 -16.11 5.97
C ARG A 108 -8.60 -17.35 5.85
N ALA A 109 -9.14 -18.36 5.18
CA ALA A 109 -8.43 -19.61 4.88
C ALA A 109 -7.20 -19.43 3.97
N HIS A 110 -7.06 -18.30 3.28
CA HIS A 110 -5.88 -17.98 2.48
C HIS A 110 -5.11 -16.78 3.06
N PRO A 111 -3.77 -16.83 3.07
CA PRO A 111 -2.96 -15.67 3.36
C PRO A 111 -3.23 -14.56 2.34
N HIS A 112 -3.36 -13.33 2.82
CA HIS A 112 -3.50 -12.18 1.94
C HIS A 112 -2.95 -10.91 2.59
N VAL A 113 -2.46 -10.01 1.73
CA VAL A 113 -1.96 -8.69 2.12
C VAL A 113 -2.70 -7.60 1.37
N HIS A 114 -3.13 -6.59 2.11
CA HIS A 114 -3.65 -5.34 1.60
C HIS A 114 -2.53 -4.31 1.53
N VAL A 115 -2.41 -3.59 0.43
CA VAL A 115 -1.43 -2.52 0.23
C VAL A 115 -2.19 -1.24 -0.08
N MET A 116 -2.22 -0.32 0.88
CA MET A 116 -2.75 1.03 0.72
C MET A 116 -1.61 1.94 0.27
N VAL A 117 -1.73 2.59 -0.88
CA VAL A 117 -0.70 3.41 -1.51
C VAL A 117 -1.23 4.83 -1.74
N ASN A 118 -0.38 5.83 -1.49
CA ASN A 118 -0.65 7.20 -1.88
C ASN A 118 -0.23 7.39 -3.33
N ARG A 119 -1.17 7.74 -4.20
CA ARG A 119 -0.87 8.04 -5.60
C ARG A 119 -0.07 9.34 -5.73
N VAL A 120 -0.16 10.27 -4.79
CA VAL A 120 0.64 11.49 -4.81
C VAL A 120 2.04 11.14 -4.31
N HIS A 121 3.04 11.38 -5.15
CA HIS A 121 4.44 11.17 -4.79
C HIS A 121 4.84 12.16 -3.69
N PRO A 122 5.50 11.71 -2.59
CA PRO A 122 5.78 12.56 -1.44
C PRO A 122 6.72 13.73 -1.74
N GLU A 123 7.69 13.56 -2.65
CA GLU A 123 8.62 14.64 -3.01
C GLU A 123 8.16 15.50 -4.20
N THR A 124 7.65 14.88 -5.27
CA THR A 124 7.32 15.62 -6.51
C THR A 124 5.89 16.15 -6.54
N GLY A 125 5.00 15.67 -5.65
CA GLY A 125 3.57 16.00 -5.67
C GLY A 125 2.82 15.47 -6.90
N VAL A 126 3.49 14.73 -7.79
CA VAL A 126 2.90 14.18 -9.02
C VAL A 126 2.05 12.95 -8.68
N ALA A 127 0.85 12.88 -9.26
CA ALA A 127 -0.02 11.74 -9.09
C ALA A 127 0.36 10.60 -10.04
N TRP A 128 0.56 9.41 -9.49
CA TRP A 128 0.73 8.18 -10.24
C TRP A 128 -0.53 7.80 -11.03
N GLU A 129 -0.33 7.39 -12.28
CA GLU A 129 -1.38 6.98 -13.21
C GLU A 129 -1.58 5.47 -13.21
N ARG A 130 -2.84 5.04 -13.19
CA ARG A 130 -3.24 3.62 -13.11
C ARG A 130 -3.16 2.87 -14.43
N TRP A 131 -2.63 3.49 -15.47
CA TRP A 131 -2.62 2.91 -16.81
C TRP A 131 -1.90 1.55 -16.81
N GLN A 132 -2.61 0.52 -17.26
CA GLN A 132 -2.13 -0.87 -17.32
C GLN A 132 -1.64 -1.44 -15.98
N ASP A 133 -2.20 -1.00 -14.85
CA ASP A 133 -1.87 -1.54 -13.52
C ASP A 133 -2.02 -3.07 -13.44
N ARG A 134 -3.18 -3.60 -13.86
CA ARG A 134 -3.52 -5.03 -13.75
C ARG A 134 -2.61 -5.95 -14.58
N PRO A 135 -2.40 -5.74 -15.90
CA PRO A 135 -1.47 -6.56 -16.66
C PRO A 135 -0.05 -6.57 -16.09
N ARG A 136 0.43 -5.42 -15.59
CA ARG A 136 1.75 -5.31 -14.95
C ARG A 136 1.82 -6.15 -13.69
N ILE A 137 0.83 -6.03 -12.81
CA ILE A 137 0.74 -6.84 -11.59
C ILE A 137 0.67 -8.33 -11.92
N GLU A 138 -0.19 -8.74 -12.86
CA GLU A 138 -0.34 -10.16 -13.20
C GLU A 138 0.98 -10.78 -13.69
N ARG A 139 1.75 -10.06 -14.51
CA ARG A 139 3.09 -10.47 -14.94
C ARG A 139 4.06 -10.58 -13.77
N THR A 140 4.17 -9.54 -12.95
CA THR A 140 5.05 -9.53 -11.76
C THR A 140 4.73 -10.69 -10.81
N LEU A 141 3.44 -11.00 -10.60
CA LEU A 141 3.06 -12.13 -9.76
C LEU A 141 3.48 -13.49 -10.35
N ARG A 142 3.43 -13.68 -11.67
CA ARG A 142 3.91 -14.93 -12.30
C ARG A 142 5.42 -15.09 -12.15
N GLU A 143 6.16 -14.00 -12.32
CA GLU A 143 7.62 -13.99 -12.13
C GLU A 143 7.96 -14.38 -10.69
N LEU A 144 7.32 -13.75 -9.72
CA LEU A 144 7.52 -14.02 -8.29
C LEU A 144 7.12 -15.44 -7.86
N GLU A 145 6.05 -16.01 -8.43
CA GLU A 145 5.68 -17.40 -8.14
C GLU A 145 6.80 -18.37 -8.52
N ARG A 146 7.43 -18.15 -9.69
CA ARG A 146 8.56 -18.98 -10.14
C ARG A 146 9.81 -18.75 -9.29
N GLU A 147 10.12 -17.50 -8.98
CA GLU A 147 11.28 -17.13 -8.16
C GLU A 147 11.18 -17.70 -6.73
N LEU A 148 9.97 -17.72 -6.15
CA LEU A 148 9.71 -18.18 -4.79
C LEU A 148 9.27 -19.65 -4.70
N GLY A 149 9.14 -20.35 -5.84
CA GLY A 149 8.68 -21.74 -5.87
C GLY A 149 7.22 -21.93 -5.42
N LEU A 150 6.38 -20.90 -5.56
CA LEU A 150 4.96 -20.91 -5.21
C LEU A 150 4.11 -21.47 -6.36
N ARG A 151 2.87 -21.87 -6.07
CA ARG A 151 1.98 -22.36 -7.13
C ARG A 151 1.58 -21.26 -8.10
N GLU A 152 1.80 -21.53 -9.38
CA GLU A 152 1.23 -20.73 -10.46
C GLU A 152 -0.28 -20.95 -10.53
N VAL A 153 -1.05 -19.87 -10.58
CA VAL A 153 -2.51 -19.89 -10.68
C VAL A 153 -2.92 -19.24 -12.00
N ALA A 154 -3.82 -19.86 -12.76
CA ALA A 154 -4.33 -19.26 -13.99
C ALA A 154 -4.99 -17.89 -13.67
N GLY A 155 -4.47 -16.84 -14.29
CA GLY A 155 -4.96 -15.48 -14.17
C GLY A 155 -6.01 -15.14 -15.22
N ARG A 156 -6.60 -13.95 -15.14
CA ARG A 156 -7.58 -13.49 -16.14
C ARG A 156 -6.90 -13.05 -17.43
N LEU A 157 -5.64 -12.59 -17.37
CA LEU A 157 -4.83 -12.18 -18.51
C LEU A 157 -3.65 -13.13 -18.77
N TYR A 158 -3.46 -14.15 -17.92
CA TYR A 158 -2.39 -15.14 -18.04
C TYR A 158 -2.96 -16.56 -18.02
N GLN A 159 -2.90 -17.24 -19.16
CA GLN A 159 -3.29 -18.64 -19.30
C GLN A 159 -2.10 -19.54 -19.00
N LEU A 160 -2.27 -20.49 -18.09
CA LEU A 160 -1.35 -21.61 -17.96
C LEU A 160 -1.61 -22.60 -19.10
N GLU A 161 -0.55 -23.19 -19.64
CA GLU A 161 -0.66 -24.19 -20.70
C GLU A 161 -1.54 -25.35 -20.23
N GLY A 162 -2.62 -25.64 -20.96
CA GLY A 162 -3.60 -26.65 -20.60
C GLY A 162 -4.73 -26.22 -19.65
N GLN A 163 -4.81 -24.95 -19.23
CA GLN A 163 -5.92 -24.43 -18.42
C GLN A 163 -6.74 -23.36 -19.16
N ALA A 164 -8.06 -23.52 -19.18
CA ALA A 164 -8.98 -22.52 -19.74
C ALA A 164 -8.95 -21.24 -18.90
N ALA A 165 -9.03 -20.07 -19.55
CA ALA A 165 -9.17 -18.81 -18.83
C ALA A 165 -10.43 -18.82 -17.94
N PRO A 166 -10.36 -18.28 -16.71
CA PRO A 166 -11.52 -18.22 -15.85
C PRO A 166 -12.64 -17.38 -16.49
N GLU A 167 -13.84 -17.96 -16.53
CA GLU A 167 -15.07 -17.32 -17.02
C GLU A 167 -15.25 -15.92 -16.39
N PRO A 168 -15.63 -14.90 -17.17
CA PRO A 168 -15.86 -13.58 -16.61
C PRO A 168 -17.01 -13.62 -15.60
N ALA A 169 -16.73 -13.31 -14.33
CA ALA A 169 -17.79 -13.18 -13.33
C ALA A 169 -18.90 -12.21 -13.81
N LEU A 170 -20.12 -12.74 -13.97
CA LEU A 170 -21.31 -12.00 -14.42
C LEU A 170 -21.70 -10.89 -13.44
N LEU A 171 -21.45 -11.14 -12.15
CA LEU A 171 -21.71 -10.25 -11.03
C LEU A 171 -20.40 -9.77 -10.38
N THR A 172 -20.39 -8.51 -9.99
CA THR A 172 -19.35 -7.95 -9.12
C THR A 172 -19.43 -8.58 -7.73
N SER A 173 -18.35 -8.50 -6.96
CA SER A 173 -18.33 -8.97 -5.57
C SER A 173 -19.28 -8.18 -4.66
N GLY A 174 -19.71 -6.99 -5.06
CA GLY A 174 -20.75 -6.22 -4.36
C GLY A 174 -22.14 -6.76 -4.63
N GLU A 175 -22.46 -7.02 -5.89
CA GLU A 175 -23.75 -7.57 -6.33
C GLU A 175 -23.99 -8.99 -5.81
N ARG A 176 -22.96 -9.87 -5.81
CA ARG A 176 -23.07 -11.22 -5.21
C ARG A 176 -23.41 -11.18 -3.72
N ARG A 177 -22.67 -10.39 -2.95
CA ARG A 177 -22.90 -10.26 -1.50
C ARG A 177 -24.22 -9.58 -1.16
N GLN A 178 -24.69 -8.65 -2.01
CA GLN A 178 -26.04 -8.11 -1.85
C GLN A 178 -27.08 -9.20 -1.99
N ALA A 179 -26.99 -10.00 -3.06
CA ALA A 179 -27.92 -11.09 -3.30
C ALA A 179 -27.91 -12.14 -2.19
N GLU A 180 -26.73 -12.53 -1.72
CA GLU A 180 -26.57 -13.45 -0.59
C GLU A 180 -27.19 -12.91 0.71
N ARG A 181 -27.05 -11.60 0.98
CA ARG A 181 -27.57 -10.96 2.19
C ARG A 181 -29.08 -10.75 2.18
N THR A 182 -29.64 -10.37 1.02
CA THR A 182 -31.08 -10.07 0.91
C THR A 182 -31.91 -11.28 0.51
N GLY A 183 -31.28 -12.34 -0.01
CA GLY A 183 -31.98 -13.47 -0.64
C GLY A 183 -32.62 -13.12 -1.99
N GLU A 184 -32.42 -11.90 -2.49
CA GLU A 184 -32.98 -11.44 -3.76
C GLU A 184 -31.96 -11.56 -4.89
N PRO A 185 -32.39 -11.78 -6.15
CA PRO A 185 -31.51 -11.69 -7.30
C PRO A 185 -30.82 -10.33 -7.38
N ALA A 186 -29.56 -10.31 -7.80
CA ALA A 186 -28.84 -9.06 -7.99
C ALA A 186 -29.56 -8.15 -9.01
N PHE A 187 -29.44 -6.83 -8.86
CA PHE A 187 -30.16 -5.88 -9.71
C PHE A 187 -30.00 -6.13 -11.23
N PRO A 188 -28.80 -6.43 -11.77
CA PRO A 188 -28.66 -6.80 -13.18
C PRO A 188 -29.51 -8.01 -13.59
N ASP A 189 -29.65 -9.00 -12.71
CA ASP A 189 -30.42 -10.22 -12.98
C ASP A 189 -31.93 -9.94 -12.90
N ARG A 190 -32.37 -9.06 -11.99
CA ARG A 190 -33.76 -8.57 -11.97
C ARG A 190 -34.12 -7.89 -13.29
N VAL A 191 -33.24 -7.03 -13.82
CA VAL A 191 -33.47 -6.40 -15.13
C VAL A 191 -33.42 -7.43 -16.27
N ARG A 192 -32.54 -8.44 -16.19
CA ARG A 192 -32.47 -9.53 -17.19
C ARG A 192 -33.72 -10.41 -17.22
N ALA A 193 -34.45 -10.54 -16.11
CA ALA A 193 -35.71 -11.28 -16.07
C ALA A 193 -36.75 -10.73 -17.06
N HIS A 194 -36.68 -9.43 -17.37
CA HIS A 194 -37.57 -8.74 -18.29
C HIS A 194 -36.98 -8.55 -19.70
N LEU A 195 -35.86 -9.20 -20.01
CA LEU A 195 -35.11 -8.94 -21.24
C LEU A 195 -35.91 -9.25 -22.53
N SER A 196 -36.79 -10.25 -22.48
CA SER A 196 -37.69 -10.57 -23.61
C SER A 196 -38.64 -9.41 -23.92
N GLU A 197 -39.24 -8.81 -22.89
CA GLU A 197 -40.13 -7.65 -23.02
C GLU A 197 -39.37 -6.43 -23.56
N LEU A 198 -38.24 -6.09 -22.95
CA LEU A 198 -37.38 -4.97 -23.39
C LEU A 198 -36.89 -5.11 -24.84
N ARG A 199 -36.71 -6.36 -25.30
CA ARG A 199 -36.37 -6.67 -26.70
C ARG A 199 -37.54 -6.51 -27.65
N ALA A 200 -38.77 -6.66 -27.18
CA ALA A 200 -39.98 -6.50 -27.98
C ALA A 200 -40.34 -5.04 -28.26
N ALA A 201 -39.89 -4.08 -27.43
CA ALA A 201 -40.09 -2.65 -27.68
C ALA A 201 -39.61 -2.24 -29.08
N ARG A 202 -40.41 -1.39 -29.74
CA ARG A 202 -40.18 -0.87 -31.09
C ARG A 202 -39.92 0.64 -31.13
N SER A 203 -40.09 1.33 -30.00
CA SER A 203 -39.81 2.76 -29.86
C SER A 203 -39.22 3.09 -28.48
N TRP A 204 -38.71 4.31 -28.30
CA TRP A 204 -38.25 4.81 -27.00
C TRP A 204 -39.37 4.83 -25.96
N THR A 205 -40.55 5.30 -26.34
CA THR A 205 -41.73 5.37 -25.47
C THR A 205 -42.14 3.97 -25.00
N GLU A 206 -42.24 3.00 -25.91
CA GLU A 206 -42.57 1.62 -25.54
C GLU A 206 -41.52 1.00 -24.60
N LEU A 207 -40.22 1.27 -24.84
CA LEU A 207 -39.15 0.78 -23.98
C LEU A 207 -39.23 1.38 -22.57
N GLU A 208 -39.51 2.68 -22.46
CA GLU A 208 -39.65 3.37 -21.18
C GLU A 208 -40.93 2.95 -20.44
N GLU A 209 -42.05 2.72 -21.15
CA GLU A 209 -43.29 2.18 -20.58
C GLU A 209 -43.10 0.76 -20.02
N GLN A 210 -42.42 -0.11 -20.77
CA GLN A 210 -42.09 -1.46 -20.31
C GLN A 210 -41.17 -1.45 -19.09
N LEU A 211 -40.17 -0.56 -19.07
CA LEU A 211 -39.33 -0.38 -17.88
C LEU A 211 -40.16 0.13 -16.69
N ALA A 212 -41.01 1.14 -16.91
CA ALA A 212 -41.82 1.75 -15.88
C ALA A 212 -42.82 0.77 -15.26
N ALA A 213 -43.36 -0.17 -16.04
CA ALA A 213 -44.22 -1.25 -15.54
C ALA A 213 -43.55 -2.12 -14.47
N HIS A 214 -42.21 -2.20 -14.48
CA HIS A 214 -41.40 -2.93 -13.51
C HIS A 214 -40.71 -2.01 -12.49
N GLY A 215 -41.14 -0.75 -12.39
CA GLY A 215 -40.52 0.26 -11.51
C GLY A 215 -39.12 0.69 -11.93
N LEU A 216 -38.74 0.41 -13.19
CA LEU A 216 -37.45 0.76 -13.77
C LEU A 216 -37.61 2.00 -14.65
N ARG A 217 -36.50 2.72 -14.85
CA ARG A 217 -36.43 3.80 -15.84
C ARG A 217 -35.10 3.81 -16.56
N LEU A 218 -35.11 4.40 -17.74
CA LEU A 218 -33.94 4.58 -18.58
C LEU A 218 -33.40 5.99 -18.39
N GLU A 219 -32.08 6.12 -18.21
CA GLU A 219 -31.40 7.41 -18.07
C GLU A 219 -30.16 7.45 -18.95
N ARG A 220 -29.87 8.62 -19.52
CA ARG A 220 -28.62 8.85 -20.26
C ARG A 220 -27.50 9.21 -19.29
N LYS A 221 -26.40 8.46 -19.34
CA LYS A 221 -25.22 8.71 -18.50
C LYS A 221 -23.93 8.56 -19.30
N GLY A 222 -23.24 9.68 -19.51
CA GLY A 222 -22.05 9.76 -20.35
C GLY A 222 -22.36 9.35 -21.80
N GLN A 223 -21.58 8.40 -22.33
CA GLN A 223 -21.70 7.91 -23.71
C GLN A 223 -22.72 6.78 -23.90
N GLY A 224 -23.63 6.55 -22.94
CA GLY A 224 -24.58 5.44 -23.03
C GLY A 224 -25.81 5.58 -22.14
N LEU A 225 -26.50 4.46 -21.96
CA LEU A 225 -27.74 4.35 -21.20
C LEU A 225 -27.56 3.51 -19.94
N VAL A 226 -28.31 3.86 -18.90
CA VAL A 226 -28.38 3.19 -17.61
C VAL A 226 -29.84 2.89 -17.30
N ILE A 227 -30.10 1.69 -16.78
CA ILE A 227 -31.40 1.28 -16.25
C ILE A 227 -31.33 1.39 -14.72
N THR A 228 -32.30 2.02 -14.09
CA THR A 228 -32.29 2.31 -12.65
C THR A 228 -33.68 2.17 -12.02
N ASP A 229 -33.74 1.76 -10.76
CA ASP A 229 -34.97 1.76 -9.94
C ASP A 229 -35.04 3.00 -9.01
N GLY A 230 -34.06 3.90 -9.07
CA GLY A 230 -33.93 5.04 -8.15
C GLY A 230 -32.86 4.86 -7.08
N THR A 231 -32.57 3.61 -6.74
CA THR A 231 -31.59 3.25 -5.71
C THR A 231 -30.40 2.49 -6.31
N HIS A 232 -30.66 1.57 -7.23
CA HIS A 232 -29.68 0.76 -7.94
C HIS A 232 -29.68 1.13 -9.42
N GLN A 233 -28.51 1.00 -10.05
CA GLN A 233 -28.33 1.34 -11.46
C GLN A 233 -27.43 0.30 -12.15
N VAL A 234 -27.75 -0.03 -13.41
CA VAL A 234 -26.94 -0.92 -14.25
C VAL A 234 -26.83 -0.35 -15.66
N LYS A 235 -25.63 -0.41 -16.26
CA LYS A 235 -25.46 0.00 -17.66
C LYS A 235 -26.30 -0.90 -18.56
N ALA A 236 -27.11 -0.33 -19.45
CA ALA A 236 -28.01 -1.10 -20.30
C ALA A 236 -27.25 -2.13 -21.16
N SER A 237 -26.08 -1.75 -21.68
CA SER A 237 -25.21 -2.66 -22.46
C SER A 237 -24.61 -3.84 -21.67
N ARG A 238 -24.64 -3.79 -20.32
CA ARG A 238 -24.21 -4.89 -19.44
C ARG A 238 -25.34 -5.89 -19.21
N VAL A 239 -26.60 -5.42 -19.23
CA VAL A 239 -27.78 -6.28 -19.24
C VAL A 239 -27.79 -7.08 -20.54
N ALA A 240 -27.75 -6.39 -21.69
CA ALA A 240 -27.59 -7.00 -23.00
C ALA A 240 -27.00 -6.02 -24.02
N ARG A 241 -26.15 -6.50 -24.93
CA ARG A 241 -25.37 -5.65 -25.86
C ARG A 241 -26.26 -4.87 -26.84
N ASP A 242 -27.39 -5.44 -27.20
CA ASP A 242 -28.44 -4.86 -28.05
C ASP A 242 -29.23 -3.74 -27.36
N LEU A 243 -29.15 -3.60 -26.03
CA LEU A 243 -29.69 -2.45 -25.29
C LEU A 243 -28.69 -1.28 -25.16
N SER A 244 -27.60 -1.29 -25.93
CA SER A 244 -26.70 -0.13 -25.97
C SER A 244 -27.34 1.05 -26.72
N LEU A 245 -27.01 2.29 -26.34
CA LEU A 245 -27.56 3.51 -26.94
C LEU A 245 -27.56 3.46 -28.47
N ARG A 246 -26.40 3.21 -29.09
CA ARG A 246 -26.25 3.13 -30.54
C ARG A 246 -27.16 2.06 -31.16
N ARG A 247 -27.25 0.87 -30.56
CA ARG A 247 -28.09 -0.23 -31.07
C ARG A 247 -29.57 0.09 -30.94
N LEU A 248 -29.98 0.77 -29.88
CA LEU A 248 -31.36 1.21 -29.69
C LEU A 248 -31.72 2.36 -30.63
N GLU A 249 -30.83 3.32 -30.84
CA GLU A 249 -31.00 4.38 -31.85
C GLU A 249 -31.11 3.80 -33.27
N GLU A 250 -30.28 2.82 -33.61
CA GLU A 250 -30.36 2.07 -34.88
C GLU A 250 -31.69 1.31 -34.99
N ARG A 251 -32.12 0.63 -33.92
CA ARG A 251 -33.35 -0.17 -33.88
C ARG A 251 -34.60 0.71 -34.01
N PHE A 252 -34.64 1.82 -33.28
CA PHE A 252 -35.78 2.73 -33.23
C PHE A 252 -35.74 3.82 -34.30
N ARG A 253 -34.62 3.93 -35.03
CA ARG A 253 -34.38 4.95 -36.06
C ARG A 253 -34.62 6.38 -35.55
N ALA A 254 -34.34 6.61 -34.27
CA ALA A 254 -34.54 7.89 -33.60
C ALA A 254 -33.49 8.09 -32.50
N PRO A 255 -32.95 9.31 -32.30
CA PRO A 255 -32.04 9.61 -31.20
C PRO A 255 -32.76 9.55 -29.84
N TYR A 256 -32.02 9.28 -28.76
CA TYR A 256 -32.60 9.26 -27.41
C TYR A 256 -33.03 10.67 -26.95
N PRO A 257 -34.27 10.87 -26.46
CA PRO A 257 -34.80 12.18 -26.03
C PRO A 257 -34.21 12.60 -24.67
N GLY A 258 -33.01 13.20 -24.65
CA GLY A 258 -32.27 13.43 -23.40
C GLY A 258 -31.54 14.76 -23.26
N ARG A 259 -32.01 15.86 -23.88
CA ARG A 259 -31.42 17.20 -23.64
C ARG A 259 -32.33 18.22 -22.96
N GLU A 260 -33.66 18.14 -23.09
CA GLU A 260 -34.50 19.32 -22.84
C GLU A 260 -35.43 19.22 -21.61
N ALA A 261 -35.74 18.03 -21.11
CA ALA A 261 -36.77 17.85 -20.07
C ALA A 261 -36.31 18.09 -18.61
N GLU A 262 -35.01 18.02 -18.32
CA GLU A 262 -34.49 17.97 -16.95
C GLU A 262 -34.08 19.35 -16.39
N GLN A 263 -33.84 20.33 -17.26
CA GLN A 263 -33.48 21.71 -16.85
C GLN A 263 -34.69 22.55 -16.41
N ALA A 264 -35.92 22.16 -16.75
CA ALA A 264 -37.12 22.97 -16.51
C ALA A 264 -37.78 22.78 -15.12
N ARG A 265 -37.26 21.89 -14.25
CA ARG A 265 -37.93 21.51 -12.97
C ARG A 265 -37.22 21.94 -11.68
N ARG A 266 -36.20 22.80 -11.73
CA ARG A 266 -35.56 23.33 -10.51
C ARG A 266 -36.09 24.73 -10.19
N GLU A 267 -37.03 24.81 -9.25
CA GLU A 267 -37.37 26.07 -8.58
C GLU A 267 -36.19 26.56 -7.72
N PRO A 268 -35.90 27.88 -7.68
CA PRO A 268 -34.88 28.43 -6.80
C PRO A 268 -35.43 28.64 -5.39
N PRO A 269 -34.66 28.37 -4.32
CA PRO A 269 -35.09 28.63 -2.95
C PRO A 269 -35.05 30.14 -2.63
N SER A 270 -36.01 30.57 -1.80
CA SER A 270 -36.16 31.95 -1.32
C SER A 270 -35.00 32.38 -0.41
N ARG A 271 -34.64 33.66 -0.52
CA ARG A 271 -33.49 34.30 0.13
C ARG A 271 -33.86 34.90 1.49
N ASP A 272 -33.17 34.47 2.55
CA ASP A 272 -33.02 35.22 3.79
C ASP A 272 -31.53 35.52 4.02
N VAL A 273 -31.05 36.63 3.46
CA VAL A 273 -29.62 36.95 3.27
C VAL A 273 -28.94 37.39 4.58
N GLY A 274 -29.70 37.89 5.55
CA GLY A 274 -29.15 38.42 6.82
C GLY A 274 -28.64 37.35 7.78
N GLN A 275 -29.32 36.20 7.87
CA GLN A 275 -28.91 35.08 8.74
C GLN A 275 -27.72 34.30 8.14
N LEU A 276 -27.58 34.30 6.81
CA LEU A 276 -26.50 33.63 6.09
C LEU A 276 -25.13 34.28 6.29
N GLN A 277 -25.05 35.61 6.48
CA GLN A 277 -23.77 36.31 6.66
C GLN A 277 -23.10 36.00 8.01
N GLY A 278 -23.88 35.96 9.10
CA GLY A 278 -23.37 35.57 10.42
C GLY A 278 -22.93 34.11 10.45
N ALA A 279 -23.75 33.23 9.88
CA ALA A 279 -23.43 31.80 9.76
C ALA A 279 -22.19 31.54 8.87
N LEU A 280 -22.00 32.34 7.81
CA LEU A 280 -20.83 32.23 6.93
C LEU A 280 -19.54 32.68 7.64
N ALA A 281 -19.58 33.79 8.38
CA ALA A 281 -18.42 34.27 9.13
C ALA A 281 -18.01 33.29 10.25
N GLU A 282 -18.99 32.69 10.93
CA GLU A 282 -18.75 31.66 11.93
C GLU A 282 -18.19 30.38 11.31
N TYR A 283 -18.75 29.95 10.17
CA TYR A 283 -18.23 28.83 9.38
C TYR A 283 -16.79 29.06 8.90
N GLU A 284 -16.47 30.25 8.39
CA GLU A 284 -15.10 30.60 7.96
C GLU A 284 -14.10 30.55 9.12
N ARG A 285 -14.54 30.97 10.32
CA ARG A 285 -13.73 30.93 11.55
C ARG A 285 -13.48 29.50 12.00
N VAL A 286 -14.52 28.66 12.02
CA VAL A 286 -14.39 27.22 12.33
C VAL A 286 -13.47 26.54 11.32
N ALA A 287 -13.65 26.81 10.03
CA ALA A 287 -12.79 26.27 8.98
C ALA A 287 -11.33 26.74 9.11
N ALA A 288 -11.09 27.97 9.58
CA ALA A 288 -9.74 28.48 9.85
C ALA A 288 -9.09 27.76 11.04
N LEU A 289 -9.83 27.56 12.13
CA LEU A 289 -9.35 26.81 13.30
C LEU A 289 -9.08 25.35 12.97
N GLU A 290 -9.90 24.73 12.12
CA GLU A 290 -9.66 23.37 11.62
C GLU A 290 -8.35 23.30 10.82
N ARG A 291 -8.10 24.25 9.92
CA ARG A 291 -6.82 24.34 9.18
C ARG A 291 -5.62 24.52 10.11
N GLU A 292 -5.74 25.33 11.15
CA GLU A 292 -4.68 25.56 12.12
C GLU A 292 -4.41 24.31 12.97
N ARG A 293 -5.47 23.64 13.45
CA ARG A 293 -5.36 22.34 14.13
C ARG A 293 -4.69 21.30 13.24
N ASP A 294 -5.09 21.21 11.98
CA ASP A 294 -4.54 20.24 11.04
C ASP A 294 -3.06 20.53 10.76
N ARG A 295 -2.66 21.81 10.66
CA ARG A 295 -1.25 22.21 10.57
C ARG A 295 -0.46 21.82 11.82
N ALA A 296 -0.96 22.15 13.01
CA ALA A 296 -0.31 21.80 14.27
C ALA A 296 -0.19 20.28 14.44
N THR A 297 -1.20 19.53 14.00
CA THR A 297 -1.21 18.06 13.99
C THR A 297 -0.15 17.49 13.04
N LYS A 298 -0.02 18.05 11.83
CA LYS A 298 1.04 17.69 10.86
C LYS A 298 2.44 17.96 11.45
N GLU A 299 2.63 19.11 12.09
CA GLU A 299 3.89 19.48 12.75
C GLU A 299 4.22 18.53 13.91
N LEU A 300 3.24 18.14 14.72
CA LEU A 300 3.38 17.16 15.80
C LEU A 300 3.81 15.79 15.26
N TYR A 301 3.15 15.27 14.22
CA TYR A 301 3.51 13.99 13.65
C TYR A 301 4.88 14.00 12.99
N ALA A 302 5.24 15.08 12.28
CA ALA A 302 6.58 15.25 11.74
C ALA A 302 7.65 15.27 12.86
N ALA A 303 7.35 15.91 13.99
CA ALA A 303 8.23 15.89 15.16
C ALA A 303 8.35 14.48 15.78
N GLN A 304 7.24 13.73 15.87
CA GLN A 304 7.26 12.35 16.36
C GLN A 304 8.05 11.42 15.45
N ALA A 305 7.93 11.56 14.12
CA ALA A 305 8.71 10.79 13.16
C ALA A 305 10.21 11.11 13.27
N ARG A 306 10.59 12.40 13.39
CA ARG A 306 11.98 12.80 13.65
C ARG A 306 12.51 12.18 14.94
N ARG A 307 11.70 12.16 16.02
CA ARG A 307 12.07 11.53 17.28
C ARG A 307 12.27 10.02 17.13
N SER A 308 11.36 9.32 16.47
CA SER A 308 11.48 7.88 16.20
C SER A 308 12.75 7.55 15.40
N ASN A 309 13.07 8.33 14.37
CA ASN A 309 14.31 8.14 13.60
C ASN A 309 15.55 8.35 14.46
N LEU A 310 15.55 9.35 15.35
CA LEU A 310 16.62 9.57 16.33
C LEU A 310 16.74 8.39 17.30
N ASP A 311 15.63 7.86 17.82
CA ASP A 311 15.63 6.71 18.74
C ASP A 311 16.24 5.46 18.08
N HIS A 312 15.90 5.21 16.80
CA HIS A 312 16.51 4.13 16.02
C HIS A 312 18.01 4.36 15.77
N ALA A 313 18.41 5.57 15.41
CA ALA A 313 19.83 5.92 15.21
C ALA A 313 20.64 5.73 16.50
N ILE A 314 20.12 6.19 17.64
CA ILE A 314 20.72 5.98 18.96
C ILE A 314 20.88 4.49 19.27
N THR A 315 19.83 3.71 19.01
CA THR A 315 19.86 2.25 19.23
C THR A 315 20.90 1.57 18.35
N ALA A 316 21.02 1.98 17.08
CA ALA A 316 22.02 1.47 16.15
C ALA A 316 23.46 1.80 16.59
N VAL A 317 23.72 3.04 16.99
CA VAL A 317 25.03 3.46 17.54
C VAL A 317 25.38 2.64 18.78
N GLN A 318 24.45 2.49 19.73
CA GLN A 318 24.67 1.68 20.94
C GLN A 318 24.97 0.20 20.63
N ALA A 319 24.33 -0.37 19.61
CA ALA A 319 24.62 -1.73 19.16
C ALA A 319 26.03 -1.82 18.55
N ALA A 320 26.39 -0.87 17.68
CA ALA A 320 27.71 -0.78 17.06
C ALA A 320 28.82 -0.60 18.10
N GLU A 321 28.59 0.21 19.14
CA GLU A 321 29.53 0.38 20.27
C GLU A 321 29.79 -0.94 20.99
N LYS A 322 28.73 -1.67 21.35
CA LYS A 322 28.83 -2.96 22.05
C LYS A 322 29.56 -4.00 21.20
N ASP A 323 29.29 -4.03 19.90
CA ASP A 323 29.94 -4.96 18.98
C ASP A 323 31.41 -4.63 18.79
N PHE A 324 31.76 -3.34 18.70
CA PHE A 324 33.15 -2.91 18.63
C PHE A 324 33.92 -3.23 19.91
N ASP A 325 33.36 -2.94 21.09
CA ASP A 325 33.97 -3.28 22.38
C ASP A 325 34.22 -4.79 22.50
N ARG A 326 33.25 -5.60 22.07
CA ARG A 326 33.38 -7.07 22.05
C ARG A 326 34.48 -7.52 21.09
N ALA A 327 34.61 -6.88 19.93
CA ALA A 327 35.65 -7.20 18.96
C ALA A 327 37.04 -6.81 19.49
N LEU A 328 37.20 -5.62 20.06
CA LEU A 328 38.45 -5.18 20.70
C LEU A 328 38.85 -6.12 21.84
N ALA A 329 37.88 -6.59 22.65
CA ALA A 329 38.13 -7.55 23.74
C ALA A 329 38.70 -8.90 23.27
N ARG A 330 38.53 -9.25 22.00
CA ARG A 330 39.13 -10.48 21.41
C ARG A 330 40.53 -10.25 20.87
N VAL A 331 40.85 -9.01 20.51
CA VAL A 331 42.13 -8.64 19.87
C VAL A 331 43.14 -8.13 20.89
N TYR A 332 42.74 -7.24 21.79
CA TYR A 332 43.65 -6.48 22.66
C TYR A 332 43.58 -6.90 24.13
N ARG A 333 44.73 -6.82 24.81
CA ARG A 333 44.85 -7.08 26.25
C ARG A 333 44.15 -5.99 27.07
N ASP A 334 44.17 -4.75 26.59
CA ASP A 334 43.50 -3.59 27.17
C ASP A 334 42.55 -2.96 26.13
N PRO A 335 41.30 -3.46 26.03
CA PRO A 335 40.33 -2.99 25.04
C PRO A 335 39.93 -1.51 25.20
N PRO A 336 39.73 -0.97 26.42
CA PRO A 336 39.52 0.47 26.60
C PRO A 336 40.64 1.34 26.04
N ALA A 337 41.91 1.00 26.30
CA ALA A 337 43.04 1.75 25.74
C ALA A 337 43.10 1.66 24.21
N ALA A 338 42.83 0.47 23.64
CA ALA A 338 42.76 0.29 22.20
C ALA A 338 41.63 1.10 21.55
N ARG A 339 40.48 1.20 22.22
CA ARG A 339 39.35 2.04 21.77
C ARG A 339 39.72 3.51 21.73
N GLU A 340 40.46 3.99 22.74
CA GLU A 340 40.94 5.37 22.78
C GLU A 340 41.92 5.65 21.64
N GLN A 341 42.89 4.76 21.40
CA GLN A 341 43.81 4.88 20.27
C GLN A 341 43.10 4.84 18.92
N PHE A 342 42.07 4.00 18.79
CA PHE A 342 41.24 3.97 17.59
C PHE A 342 40.49 5.28 17.37
N ARG A 343 39.87 5.84 18.42
CA ARG A 343 39.21 7.15 18.37
C ARG A 343 40.18 8.25 17.94
N ASN A 344 41.40 8.25 18.49
CA ASN A 344 42.45 9.18 18.09
C ASN A 344 42.83 9.01 16.62
N ALA A 345 43.01 7.78 16.14
CA ALA A 345 43.30 7.51 14.73
C ALA A 345 42.18 8.00 13.80
N VAL A 346 40.91 7.79 14.17
CA VAL A 346 39.75 8.29 13.41
C VAL A 346 39.78 9.83 13.34
N ALA A 347 40.05 10.51 14.45
CA ALA A 347 40.10 11.96 14.51
C ALA A 347 41.21 12.57 13.62
N HIS A 348 42.34 11.86 13.44
CA HIS A 348 43.50 12.38 12.69
C HIS A 348 43.51 11.95 11.22
N ALA A 349 43.00 10.76 10.90
CA ALA A 349 43.17 10.14 9.58
C ALA A 349 41.86 9.66 8.93
N GLY A 350 40.73 9.81 9.64
CA GLY A 350 39.42 9.37 9.18
C GLY A 350 39.13 7.89 9.47
N PRO A 351 37.84 7.50 9.37
CA PRO A 351 37.36 6.17 9.76
C PRO A 351 37.93 5.03 8.91
N GLU A 352 38.05 5.25 7.59
CA GLU A 352 38.58 4.22 6.69
C GLU A 352 40.04 3.88 6.99
N ARG A 353 40.88 4.91 7.18
CA ARG A 353 42.30 4.72 7.45
C ARG A 353 42.54 4.13 8.84
N ALA A 354 41.79 4.55 9.84
CA ALA A 354 41.85 3.97 11.18
C ALA A 354 41.48 2.48 11.16
N ALA A 355 40.44 2.10 10.41
CA ALA A 355 40.03 0.70 10.25
C ALA A 355 41.07 -0.13 9.48
N GLU A 356 41.69 0.43 8.44
CA GLU A 356 42.80 -0.20 7.73
C GLU A 356 43.94 -0.55 8.69
N TRP A 357 44.41 0.42 9.49
CA TRP A 357 45.44 0.19 10.50
C TRP A 357 45.00 -0.81 11.56
N LEU A 358 43.74 -0.80 12.00
CA LEU A 358 43.23 -1.75 12.99
C LEU A 358 43.28 -3.20 12.47
N ASN A 359 43.39 -3.38 11.16
CA ASN A 359 43.52 -4.68 10.51
C ASN A 359 44.98 -5.05 10.15
N THR A 360 45.82 -4.08 9.79
CA THR A 360 47.18 -4.33 9.24
C THR A 360 48.32 -3.96 10.21
N GLU A 361 48.09 -3.01 11.12
CA GLU A 361 49.07 -2.44 12.07
C GLU A 361 48.51 -2.53 13.50
N LEU A 362 48.07 -3.72 13.93
CA LEU A 362 47.30 -3.87 15.17
C LEU A 362 48.03 -3.34 16.42
N GLU A 363 49.34 -3.54 16.48
CA GLU A 363 50.19 -3.14 17.60
C GLU A 363 50.16 -1.62 17.86
N ARG A 364 49.76 -0.83 16.85
CA ARG A 364 49.54 0.62 16.97
C ARG A 364 48.44 0.98 17.98
N PHE A 365 47.49 0.07 18.20
CA PHE A 365 46.37 0.27 19.12
C PHE A 365 46.58 -0.42 20.47
N GLY A 366 47.68 -1.17 20.64
CA GLY A 366 48.06 -1.75 21.92
C GLY A 366 48.52 -3.20 21.84
N ALA A 367 48.83 -3.77 23.01
CA ALA A 367 49.31 -5.15 23.10
C ALA A 367 48.21 -6.17 22.78
N LEU A 368 48.51 -7.12 21.91
CA LEU A 368 47.58 -8.18 21.50
C LEU A 368 47.35 -9.20 22.63
N ARG A 369 46.17 -9.81 22.63
CA ARG A 369 45.91 -11.00 23.43
C ARG A 369 46.73 -12.16 22.89
N THR A 370 47.33 -12.89 23.82
CA THR A 370 48.09 -14.09 23.53
C THR A 370 47.49 -15.27 24.27
N VAL A 371 47.51 -16.44 23.63
CA VAL A 371 47.21 -17.72 24.29
C VAL A 371 48.49 -18.50 24.52
N ASP A 372 48.56 -19.19 25.65
CA ASP A 372 49.69 -20.02 26.01
C ASP A 372 49.65 -21.33 25.25
N ARG A 373 50.69 -21.61 24.46
CA ARG A 373 50.87 -22.88 23.76
C ARG A 373 52.16 -23.57 24.22
N PRO A 374 52.12 -24.88 24.50
CA PRO A 374 53.34 -25.61 24.84
C PRO A 374 54.32 -25.58 23.66
N ARG A 375 55.61 -25.35 23.95
CA ARG A 375 56.68 -25.46 22.95
C ARG A 375 56.90 -26.93 22.59
N ALA A 376 57.40 -27.18 21.37
CA ALA A 376 57.80 -28.52 20.96
C ALA A 376 58.80 -29.11 21.97
N LEU A 377 58.59 -30.37 22.36
CA LEU A 377 59.34 -31.12 23.37
C LEU A 377 59.08 -30.76 24.85
N GLY A 378 58.02 -30.00 25.17
CA GLY A 378 57.54 -29.81 26.56
C GLY A 378 58.36 -28.83 27.41
N LEU A 379 59.38 -28.18 26.84
CA LEU A 379 60.23 -27.20 27.52
C LEU A 379 59.71 -25.77 27.27
N GLY A 380 58.77 -25.35 28.11
CA GLY A 380 58.28 -23.96 28.20
C GLY A 380 57.02 -23.65 27.38
N VAL A 381 56.50 -22.43 27.58
CA VAL A 381 55.28 -21.92 26.96
C VAL A 381 55.65 -20.85 25.92
N ARG A 382 54.98 -20.86 24.78
CA ARG A 382 55.01 -19.78 23.79
C ARG A 382 53.69 -19.03 23.85
N HIS A 383 53.75 -17.71 23.90
CA HIS A 383 52.60 -16.83 23.74
C HIS A 383 52.28 -16.70 22.25
N ASP A 384 51.07 -17.09 21.84
CA ASP A 384 50.60 -17.07 20.46
C ASP A 384 49.49 -16.02 20.28
N ASP A 385 49.72 -15.03 19.42
CA ASP A 385 48.79 -13.95 19.10
C ASP A 385 47.96 -14.23 17.83
N ALA A 386 48.18 -15.36 17.15
CA ALA A 386 47.47 -15.68 15.91
C ALA A 386 45.93 -15.65 16.04
N PRO A 387 45.32 -16.09 17.16
CA PRO A 387 43.87 -15.97 17.35
C PRO A 387 43.40 -14.50 17.41
N ALA A 388 44.17 -13.61 18.03
CA ALA A 388 43.86 -12.18 18.08
C ALA A 388 43.95 -11.55 16.68
N ARG A 389 44.97 -11.91 15.91
CA ARG A 389 45.13 -11.44 14.52
C ARG A 389 44.02 -11.90 13.58
N LEU A 390 43.43 -13.07 13.81
CA LEU A 390 42.29 -13.57 13.02
C LEU A 390 41.01 -12.72 13.23
N GLU A 391 40.81 -12.18 14.44
CA GLU A 391 39.66 -11.34 14.78
C GLU A 391 39.83 -9.87 14.35
N ALA A 392 41.01 -9.47 13.87
CA ALA A 392 41.35 -8.09 13.51
C ALA A 392 40.43 -7.51 12.43
N ARG A 393 40.10 -8.31 11.40
CA ARG A 393 39.17 -7.92 10.34
C ARG A 393 37.78 -7.57 10.88
N ARG A 394 37.33 -8.33 11.88
CA ARG A 394 36.04 -8.10 12.52
C ARG A 394 36.07 -6.83 13.35
N ALA A 395 37.14 -6.61 14.12
CA ALA A 395 37.33 -5.38 14.89
C ALA A 395 37.38 -4.15 13.97
N ALA A 396 38.12 -4.21 12.87
CA ALA A 396 38.19 -3.17 11.84
C ALA A 396 36.82 -2.86 11.22
N ALA A 397 36.07 -3.89 10.82
CA ALA A 397 34.73 -3.71 10.26
C ALA A 397 33.76 -3.07 11.26
N SER A 398 33.74 -3.53 12.52
CA SER A 398 32.89 -2.94 13.57
C SER A 398 33.31 -1.52 13.95
N GLY A 399 34.61 -1.23 13.98
CA GLY A 399 35.13 0.10 14.31
C GLY A 399 34.81 1.12 13.21
N ARG A 400 34.89 0.70 11.94
CA ARG A 400 34.46 1.53 10.81
C ARG A 400 32.96 1.83 10.88
N ALA A 401 32.14 0.79 11.06
CA ALA A 401 30.68 0.94 11.14
C ALA A 401 30.26 1.86 12.29
N LEU A 402 30.94 1.79 13.44
CA LEU A 402 30.70 2.70 14.57
C LEU A 402 31.13 4.14 14.27
N ALA A 403 32.20 4.35 13.50
CA ALA A 403 32.69 5.68 13.19
C ALA A 403 31.92 6.37 12.05
N GLU A 404 31.17 5.61 11.25
CA GLU A 404 30.29 6.08 10.19
C GLU A 404 28.83 6.31 10.66
N ALA A 405 28.46 5.73 11.81
CA ALA A 405 27.16 5.91 12.48
C ALA A 405 27.17 7.14 13.39
#